data_AF-A0A1V2EQU7-F1
#
_entry.id   AF-A0A1V2EQU7-F1
#
_cell.length_a   1.000
_cell.length_b   1.000
_cell.length_c   1.000
_cell.angle_alpha   90.00
_cell.angle_beta   90.00
_cell.angle_gamma   90.00
#
_symmetry.space_group_name_H-M   'P 1'
#
loop_
_entity.id
_entity.type
_entity.pdbx_description
1 polymer ?
#
loop_
_entity_poly.entity_id
_entity_poly.type
_entity_poly.pdbx_seq_one_letter_code
_entity_poly.pdbx_strand_id
1 'polypeptide(L)'
;MFRKLIISVSAVLLSTVSVAAADPFDNARYYLQTKENQAALQIIDSGQFDVNMQTDEGYSLLHYAAGAGNLEMVKALLERGADPNLKSAIGMTPYQMAIGTMVKAEIRKAMTRAPVPPSTASTGPEPLAFASPATPGRSNGMCAMVRAEKINDGRSPALRPFLKAKDAIWYNHPDELTGLIEDCVDVNQQDEYGWSLLHQAADRDRVDLARILLSHGARKDLRNKDGQTAPQLAKSPEMKALLGFAEVQRPAPAEQGSAGNKVECEQKFRADAALSSDETGRSRAYRRWQQCLKTGLYW
;
A
#
# COMPACT_ATOMS: atom_id res chain seq x y z
N MET A 1 55.31 -0.83 -29.09
CA MET A 1 54.89 0.31 -28.23
C MET A 1 53.38 0.41 -28.29
N PHE A 2 52.73 0.19 -27.15
CA PHE A 2 51.31 -0.13 -26.99
C PHE A 2 50.38 1.07 -27.28
N ARG A 3 49.41 0.89 -28.19
CA ARG A 3 48.22 1.74 -28.32
C ARG A 3 47.23 1.34 -27.23
N LYS A 4 47.03 2.19 -26.22
CA LYS A 4 46.04 1.99 -25.16
C LYS A 4 44.63 2.24 -25.71
N LEU A 5 43.82 1.18 -25.67
CA LEU A 5 42.38 1.18 -25.88
C LEU A 5 41.72 1.99 -24.74
N ILE A 6 41.05 3.09 -25.08
CA ILE A 6 40.17 3.80 -24.13
C ILE A 6 38.81 3.10 -24.22
N ILE A 7 38.57 2.17 -23.31
CA ILE A 7 37.24 1.57 -23.13
C ILE A 7 36.42 2.58 -22.32
N SER A 8 35.47 3.21 -22.99
CA SER A 8 34.41 4.00 -22.37
C SER A 8 33.61 3.10 -21.44
N VAL A 9 33.84 3.21 -20.13
CA VAL A 9 32.97 2.62 -19.12
C VAL A 9 31.72 3.50 -19.06
N SER A 10 30.75 3.17 -19.90
CA SER A 10 29.39 3.69 -19.75
C SER A 10 28.85 3.17 -18.42
N ALA A 11 28.77 4.07 -17.44
CA ALA A 11 28.13 3.83 -16.17
C ALA A 11 26.68 3.43 -16.43
N VAL A 12 26.42 2.12 -16.32
CA VAL A 12 25.06 1.61 -16.19
C VAL A 12 24.57 2.10 -14.83
N LEU A 13 23.81 3.20 -14.86
CA LEU A 13 22.91 3.57 -13.78
C LEU A 13 21.96 2.39 -13.62
N LEU A 14 22.29 1.46 -12.71
CA LEU A 14 21.33 0.57 -12.12
C LEU A 14 20.29 1.48 -11.50
N SER A 15 19.16 1.63 -12.20
CA SER A 15 17.95 2.18 -11.64
C SER A 15 17.66 1.33 -10.41
N THR A 16 18.01 1.87 -9.24
CA THR A 16 17.52 1.37 -7.98
C THR A 16 16.01 1.48 -8.08
N VAL A 17 15.38 0.38 -8.47
CA VAL A 17 13.95 0.20 -8.29
C VAL A 17 13.75 0.47 -6.81
N SER A 18 13.15 1.61 -6.51
CA SER A 18 12.64 1.92 -5.19
C SER A 18 11.54 0.91 -4.95
N VAL A 19 11.93 -0.29 -4.50
CA VAL A 19 11.02 -1.25 -3.90
C VAL A 19 10.50 -0.50 -2.68
N ALA A 20 9.24 -0.06 -2.77
CA ALA A 20 8.49 0.45 -1.63
C ALA A 20 8.78 -0.47 -0.44
N ALA A 21 9.25 0.12 0.67
CA ALA A 21 9.90 -0.61 1.75
C ALA A 21 9.03 -1.77 2.24
N ALA A 22 9.33 -2.97 1.76
CA ALA A 22 8.65 -4.19 2.16
C ALA A 22 8.94 -4.46 3.65
N ASP A 23 7.98 -5.07 4.34
CA ASP A 23 8.08 -5.35 5.77
C ASP A 23 9.40 -6.10 6.09
N PRO A 24 10.17 -5.66 7.11
CA PRO A 24 11.45 -6.28 7.44
C PRO A 24 11.34 -7.79 7.73
N PHE A 25 10.25 -8.25 8.37
CA PHE A 25 10.04 -9.67 8.64
C PHE A 25 9.75 -10.44 7.35
N ASP A 26 8.96 -9.88 6.43
CA ASP A 26 8.75 -10.50 5.11
C ASP A 26 10.02 -10.54 4.26
N ASN A 27 10.84 -9.50 4.29
CA ASN A 27 12.14 -9.51 3.61
C ASN A 27 13.06 -10.58 4.20
N ALA A 28 13.16 -10.66 5.53
CA ALA A 28 13.94 -11.70 6.19
C ALA A 28 13.44 -13.10 5.80
N ARG A 29 12.12 -13.31 5.78
CA ARG A 29 11.48 -14.56 5.36
C ARG A 29 11.81 -14.91 3.90
N TYR A 30 11.77 -13.94 3.00
CA TYR A 30 12.15 -14.12 1.59
C TYR A 30 13.61 -14.56 1.46
N TYR A 31 14.54 -13.84 2.10
CA TYR A 31 15.97 -14.14 2.04
C TYR A 31 16.33 -15.50 2.65
N LEU A 32 15.59 -15.99 3.65
CA LEU A 32 15.77 -17.35 4.18
C LEU A 32 15.51 -18.43 3.13
N GLN A 33 14.50 -18.23 2.27
CA GLN A 33 14.12 -19.18 1.22
C GLN A 33 15.07 -19.11 0.03
N THR A 34 15.53 -17.92 -0.35
CA THR A 34 16.54 -17.74 -1.41
C THR A 34 17.97 -18.05 -0.94
N LYS A 35 18.15 -18.34 0.35
CA LYS A 35 19.44 -18.64 1.01
C LYS A 35 20.42 -17.47 1.01
N GLU A 36 19.91 -16.25 0.98
CA GLU A 36 20.67 -15.01 1.14
C GLU A 36 20.91 -14.73 2.64
N ASN A 37 21.67 -15.62 3.28
CA ASN A 37 21.83 -15.66 4.75
C ASN A 37 22.34 -14.35 5.34
N GLN A 38 23.28 -13.68 4.67
CA GLN A 38 23.82 -12.40 5.17
C GLN A 38 22.79 -11.28 5.19
N ALA A 39 21.96 -11.15 4.15
CA ALA A 39 20.91 -10.14 4.09
C ALA A 39 19.83 -10.41 5.14
N ALA A 40 19.42 -11.68 5.30
CA ALA A 40 18.49 -12.08 6.35
C ALA A 40 19.02 -11.74 7.75
N LEU A 41 20.29 -12.07 8.03
CA LEU A 41 20.91 -11.80 9.33
C LEU A 41 21.03 -10.31 9.64
N GLN A 42 21.38 -9.47 8.66
CA GLN A 42 21.41 -8.02 8.85
C GLN A 42 20.06 -7.48 9.31
N ILE A 43 18.98 -7.98 8.72
CA ILE A 43 17.63 -7.56 9.09
C ILE A 43 17.25 -8.11 10.47
N ILE A 44 17.53 -9.37 10.77
CA ILE A 44 17.23 -9.96 12.08
C ILE A 44 18.00 -9.24 13.19
N ASP A 45 19.29 -8.95 12.97
CA ASP A 45 20.17 -8.29 13.93
C ASP A 45 19.82 -6.81 14.13
N SER A 46 19.09 -6.20 13.19
CA SER A 46 18.57 -4.83 13.35
C SER A 46 17.52 -4.70 14.46
N GLY A 47 16.96 -5.82 14.95
CA GLY A 47 15.98 -5.82 16.04
C GLY A 47 14.63 -5.19 15.68
N GLN A 48 14.32 -5.04 14.39
CA GLN A 48 13.05 -4.45 13.90
C GLN A 48 11.81 -5.30 14.22
N PHE A 49 11.99 -6.58 14.54
CA PHE A 49 10.93 -7.51 14.92
C PHE A 49 11.46 -8.58 15.88
N ASP A 50 10.55 -9.25 16.59
CA ASP A 50 10.87 -10.41 17.44
C ASP A 50 11.21 -11.63 16.57
N VAL A 51 12.34 -12.30 16.86
CA VAL A 51 12.78 -13.52 16.16
C VAL A 51 11.74 -14.66 16.21
N ASN A 52 10.87 -14.64 17.23
CA ASN A 52 9.81 -15.62 17.45
C ASN A 52 8.45 -15.23 16.85
N MET A 53 8.39 -14.08 16.17
CA MET A 53 7.21 -13.68 15.42
C MET A 53 6.83 -14.76 14.41
N GLN A 54 5.54 -15.05 14.29
CA GLN A 54 4.98 -16.01 13.33
C GLN A 54 4.00 -15.29 12.42
N THR A 55 3.88 -15.75 11.16
CA THR A 55 2.86 -15.32 10.18
C THR A 55 1.43 -15.52 10.69
N ASP A 56 0.44 -15.04 9.97
CA ASP A 56 -0.99 -15.32 10.16
C ASP A 56 -1.30 -16.83 10.11
N GLU A 57 -0.58 -17.58 9.28
CA GLU A 57 -0.59 -19.04 9.25
C GLU A 57 0.22 -19.69 10.40
N GLY A 58 0.81 -18.89 11.29
CA GLY A 58 1.61 -19.33 12.42
C GLY A 58 3.03 -19.80 12.07
N TYR A 59 3.62 -19.41 10.95
CA TYR A 59 5.00 -19.80 10.63
C TYR A 59 6.02 -18.77 11.11
N SER A 60 6.97 -19.19 11.96
CA SER A 60 8.13 -18.37 12.36
C SER A 60 9.28 -18.43 11.35
N LEU A 61 10.26 -17.53 11.47
CA LEU A 61 11.50 -17.60 10.67
C LEU A 61 12.19 -18.97 10.77
N LEU A 62 12.14 -19.61 11.93
CA LEU A 62 12.71 -20.94 12.13
C LEU A 62 11.96 -22.03 11.32
N HIS A 63 10.64 -21.91 11.14
CA HIS A 63 9.89 -22.80 10.24
C HIS A 63 10.37 -22.66 8.79
N TYR A 64 10.55 -21.42 8.32
CA TYR A 64 11.01 -21.15 6.96
C TYR A 64 12.45 -21.61 6.73
N ALA A 65 13.36 -21.33 7.66
CA ALA A 65 14.75 -21.80 7.57
C ALA A 65 14.83 -23.33 7.58
N ALA A 66 14.00 -24.00 8.40
CA ALA A 66 13.90 -25.44 8.47
C ALA A 66 13.38 -26.04 7.14
N GLY A 67 12.27 -25.49 6.61
CA GLY A 67 11.68 -25.90 5.34
C GLY A 67 12.58 -25.66 4.13
N ALA A 68 13.42 -24.62 4.17
CA ALA A 68 14.43 -24.36 3.13
C ALA A 68 15.67 -25.29 3.23
N GLY A 69 15.76 -26.10 4.29
CA GLY A 69 16.93 -26.93 4.60
C GLY A 69 18.19 -26.10 4.88
N ASN A 70 18.02 -24.87 5.36
CA ASN A 70 19.10 -23.90 5.53
C ASN A 70 19.73 -24.04 6.92
N LEU A 71 20.69 -24.96 7.03
CA LEU A 71 21.34 -25.30 8.31
C LEU A 71 22.03 -24.10 8.97
N GLU A 72 22.68 -23.24 8.19
CA GLU A 72 23.36 -22.05 8.71
C GLU A 72 22.38 -21.11 9.39
N MET A 73 21.26 -20.80 8.72
CA MET A 73 20.23 -19.93 9.30
C MET A 73 19.52 -20.56 10.48
N VAL A 74 19.29 -21.87 10.46
CA VAL A 74 18.71 -22.58 11.61
C VAL A 74 19.60 -22.42 12.84
N LYS A 75 20.91 -22.61 12.73
CA LYS A 75 21.84 -22.37 13.84
C LYS A 75 21.81 -20.92 14.29
N ALA A 76 21.91 -19.99 13.35
CA ALA A 76 21.98 -18.56 13.66
C ALA A 76 20.70 -18.03 14.33
N LEU A 77 19.53 -18.52 13.94
CA LEU A 77 18.23 -18.20 14.56
C LEU A 77 18.13 -18.78 15.98
N LEU A 78 18.56 -20.03 16.17
CA LEU A 78 18.56 -20.67 17.50
C LEU A 78 19.52 -19.96 18.48
N GLU A 79 20.68 -19.51 18.00
CA GLU A 79 21.61 -18.69 18.79
C GLU A 79 21.02 -17.33 19.18
N ARG A 80 20.07 -16.81 18.39
CA ARG A 80 19.33 -15.56 18.65
C ARG A 80 18.08 -15.76 19.50
N GLY A 81 17.85 -16.96 20.03
CA GLY A 81 16.71 -17.25 20.90
C GLY A 81 15.42 -17.60 20.16
N ALA A 82 15.50 -18.07 18.91
CA ALA A 82 14.34 -18.65 18.24
C ALA A 82 13.86 -19.90 18.99
N ASP A 83 12.58 -19.96 19.33
CA ASP A 83 11.94 -21.09 20.02
C ASP A 83 11.65 -22.21 19.01
N PRO A 84 12.32 -23.37 19.13
CA PRO A 84 12.10 -24.50 18.23
C PRO A 84 10.75 -25.19 18.44
N ASN A 85 9.98 -24.86 19.48
CA ASN A 85 8.73 -25.52 19.82
C ASN A 85 7.47 -24.78 19.33
N LEU A 86 7.64 -23.60 18.72
CA LEU A 86 6.52 -22.86 18.15
C LEU A 86 5.75 -23.71 17.16
N LYS A 87 4.42 -23.65 17.22
CA LYS A 87 3.52 -24.36 16.31
C LYS A 87 2.89 -23.39 15.34
N SER A 88 2.77 -23.81 14.09
CA SER A 88 1.92 -23.13 13.11
C SER A 88 0.44 -23.35 13.38
N ALA A 89 -0.42 -22.65 12.63
CA ALA A 89 -1.87 -22.78 12.75
C ALA A 89 -2.36 -24.22 12.50
N ILE A 90 -1.65 -24.98 11.66
CA ILE A 90 -1.89 -26.41 11.41
C ILE A 90 -1.19 -27.34 12.43
N GLY A 91 -0.61 -26.77 13.49
CA GLY A 91 0.02 -27.51 14.58
C GLY A 91 1.42 -28.05 14.29
N MET A 92 2.03 -27.65 13.17
CA MET A 92 3.37 -28.13 12.79
C MET A 92 4.47 -27.33 13.46
N THR A 93 5.54 -27.99 13.89
CA THR A 93 6.76 -27.36 14.43
C THR A 93 7.83 -27.19 13.36
N PRO A 94 8.85 -26.34 13.56
CA PRO A 94 9.98 -26.24 12.64
C PRO A 94 10.68 -27.58 12.38
N TYR A 95 10.75 -28.46 13.40
CA TYR A 95 11.33 -29.80 13.24
C TYR A 95 10.55 -30.67 12.26
N GLN A 96 9.23 -30.59 12.27
CA GLN A 96 8.36 -31.35 11.36
C GLN A 96 8.48 -30.84 9.93
N MET A 97 8.65 -29.52 9.76
CA MET A 97 8.88 -28.87 8.45
C MET A 97 10.30 -29.06 7.91
N ALA A 98 11.25 -29.45 8.74
CA ALA A 98 12.67 -29.47 8.39
C ALA A 98 13.00 -30.39 7.22
N ILE A 99 13.74 -29.87 6.25
CA ILE A 99 14.34 -30.65 5.16
C ILE A 99 15.81 -30.91 5.47
N GLY A 100 16.23 -32.18 5.36
CA GLY A 100 17.61 -32.60 5.61
C GLY A 100 17.86 -33.12 7.03
N THR A 101 18.71 -34.13 7.13
CA THR A 101 19.02 -34.84 8.39
C THR A 101 19.77 -33.96 9.38
N MET A 102 20.69 -33.13 8.90
CA MET A 102 21.47 -32.22 9.76
C MET A 102 20.60 -31.11 10.36
N VAL A 103 19.68 -30.54 9.58
CA VAL A 103 18.74 -29.52 10.07
C VAL A 103 17.83 -30.09 11.15
N LYS A 104 17.24 -31.27 10.89
CA LYS A 104 16.45 -32.00 11.89
C LYS A 104 17.25 -32.27 13.16
N ALA A 105 18.50 -32.71 13.03
CA ALA A 105 19.35 -33.00 14.18
C ALA A 105 19.61 -31.74 15.04
N GLU A 106 19.88 -30.60 14.42
CA GLU A 106 20.13 -29.35 15.13
C GLU A 106 18.88 -28.81 15.84
N ILE A 107 17.72 -28.79 15.16
CA ILE A 107 16.46 -28.34 15.77
C ILE A 107 16.07 -29.27 16.92
N ARG A 108 16.20 -30.60 16.74
CA ARG A 108 15.91 -31.58 17.81
C ARG A 108 16.79 -31.35 19.03
N LYS A 109 18.08 -31.06 18.83
CA LYS A 109 19.01 -30.74 19.91
C LYS A 109 18.59 -29.46 20.65
N ALA A 110 18.11 -28.46 19.93
CA ALA A 110 17.61 -27.23 20.52
C ALA A 110 16.29 -27.42 21.30
N MET A 111 15.37 -28.27 20.83
CA MET A 111 14.13 -28.60 21.53
C MET A 111 14.36 -29.23 22.91
N THR A 112 15.46 -29.96 23.08
CA THR A 112 15.82 -30.60 24.36
C THR A 112 16.61 -29.69 25.31
N ARG A 113 17.09 -28.54 24.85
CA ARG A 113 17.72 -27.54 25.73
C ARG A 113 16.63 -26.70 26.38
N ALA A 114 16.83 -26.36 27.66
CA ALA A 114 16.02 -25.35 28.33
C ALA A 114 16.02 -24.04 27.51
N PRO A 115 14.94 -23.26 27.51
CA PRO A 115 14.83 -22.03 26.73
C PRO A 115 16.07 -21.18 26.93
N VAL A 116 16.75 -20.84 25.83
CA VAL A 116 17.87 -19.90 25.89
C VAL A 116 17.26 -18.58 26.36
N PRO A 117 17.69 -18.01 27.49
CA PRO A 117 17.18 -16.69 27.88
C PRO A 117 17.47 -15.73 26.72
N PRO A 118 16.51 -14.84 26.38
CA PRO A 118 16.72 -13.89 25.30
C PRO A 118 18.03 -13.13 25.59
N SER A 119 18.94 -13.14 24.62
CA SER A 119 20.17 -12.36 24.73
C SER A 119 19.77 -10.91 24.99
N THR A 120 20.21 -10.35 26.10
CA THR A 120 19.94 -8.97 26.49
C THR A 120 20.71 -8.04 25.57
N ALA A 121 20.19 -7.84 24.36
CA ALA A 121 20.38 -6.62 23.58
C ALA A 121 19.07 -5.82 23.61
N SER A 122 18.60 -5.60 24.84
CA SER A 122 17.52 -4.67 25.14
C SER A 122 18.13 -3.27 25.18
N THR A 123 17.52 -2.35 24.43
CA THR A 123 17.87 -0.93 24.22
C THR A 123 19.00 -0.65 23.23
N GLY A 124 18.86 -1.12 21.99
CA GLY A 124 19.40 -0.39 20.83
C GLY A 124 18.44 0.75 20.44
N PRO A 125 18.92 1.91 19.97
CA PRO A 125 18.03 2.98 19.53
C PRO A 125 17.18 2.47 18.36
N GLU A 126 15.91 2.89 18.31
CA GLU A 126 15.01 2.66 17.18
C GLU A 126 15.78 2.80 15.86
N PRO A 127 15.71 1.83 14.93
CA PRO A 127 16.16 2.05 13.58
C PRO A 127 15.30 3.15 12.95
N LEU A 128 15.90 4.33 12.93
CA LEU A 128 15.41 5.56 12.31
C LEU A 128 15.22 5.34 10.80
N ALA A 129 14.00 4.95 10.39
CA ALA A 129 13.57 5.10 8.99
C ALA A 129 12.04 5.12 8.77
N PHE A 130 11.21 4.71 9.74
CA PHE A 130 9.75 4.64 9.53
C PHE A 130 8.87 5.24 10.63
N ALA A 131 9.47 5.81 11.67
CA ALA A 131 8.74 6.73 12.54
C ALA A 131 8.62 8.07 11.81
N SER A 132 7.46 8.30 11.18
CA SER A 132 7.02 9.67 10.89
C SER A 132 7.10 10.44 12.22
N PRO A 133 7.67 11.66 12.26
CA PRO A 133 7.94 12.33 13.51
C PRO A 133 6.63 12.44 14.28
N ALA A 134 6.50 11.65 15.35
CA ALA A 134 5.40 11.79 16.30
C ALA A 134 5.37 13.27 16.67
N THR A 135 4.21 13.89 16.48
CA THR A 135 4.06 15.30 16.78
C THR A 135 4.41 15.47 18.26
N PRO A 136 5.45 16.26 18.62
CA PRO A 136 5.90 16.29 20.01
C PRO A 136 4.79 16.90 20.86
N GLY A 137 4.15 16.10 21.71
CA GLY A 137 3.27 16.62 22.76
C GLY A 137 1.93 15.91 22.99
N ARG A 138 1.58 14.83 22.29
CA ARG A 138 0.25 14.19 22.44
C ARG A 138 0.20 12.66 22.33
N SER A 139 1.29 11.95 22.64
CA SER A 139 1.23 10.48 22.64
C SER A 139 0.22 9.98 23.67
N ASN A 140 -0.85 9.35 23.20
CA ASN A 140 -1.91 8.77 24.04
C ASN A 140 -1.58 7.34 24.48
N GLY A 141 -0.40 6.82 24.09
CA GLY A 141 0.11 5.50 24.46
C GLY A 141 -0.53 4.33 23.70
N MET A 142 -1.49 4.57 22.80
CA MET A 142 -2.21 3.50 22.11
C MET A 142 -1.29 2.71 21.17
N CYS A 143 -0.39 3.39 20.46
CA CYS A 143 0.59 2.71 19.64
C CYS A 143 1.58 1.90 20.47
N ALA A 144 2.01 2.41 21.64
CA ALA A 144 2.89 1.65 22.52
C ALA A 144 2.22 0.36 23.02
N MET A 145 0.93 0.44 23.39
CA MET A 145 0.12 -0.73 23.74
C MET A 145 0.03 -1.73 22.59
N VAL A 146 -0.37 -1.29 21.39
CA VAL A 146 -0.51 -2.15 20.20
C VAL A 146 0.82 -2.76 19.77
N ARG A 147 1.93 -2.04 19.93
CA ARG A 147 3.28 -2.59 19.69
C ARG A 147 3.67 -3.65 20.71
N ALA A 148 3.31 -3.44 21.97
CA ALA A 148 3.61 -4.36 23.07
C ALA A 148 2.71 -5.59 23.12
N GLU A 149 1.61 -5.62 22.36
CA GLU A 149 0.74 -6.78 22.24
C GLU A 149 1.56 -8.00 21.79
N LYS A 150 1.58 -9.06 22.60
CA LYS A 150 2.21 -10.34 22.25
C LYS A 150 1.31 -11.21 21.36
N ILE A 151 0.46 -10.57 20.56
CA ILE A 151 -0.45 -11.28 19.67
C ILE A 151 0.39 -11.87 18.54
N ASN A 152 0.14 -13.15 18.28
CA ASN A 152 0.76 -13.91 17.22
C ASN A 152 -0.12 -13.84 15.97
N ASP A 153 -0.08 -12.70 15.29
CA ASP A 153 -0.98 -12.35 14.19
C ASP A 153 -0.29 -12.25 12.82
N GLY A 154 0.99 -12.61 12.70
CA GLY A 154 1.70 -12.42 11.45
C GLY A 154 2.39 -11.10 11.24
N ARG A 155 2.26 -10.16 12.17
CA ARG A 155 2.56 -8.75 11.89
C ARG A 155 3.71 -8.21 12.73
N SER A 156 4.62 -7.49 12.08
CA SER A 156 5.78 -6.91 12.76
C SER A 156 5.28 -5.87 13.78
N PRO A 157 5.90 -5.77 14.97
CA PRO A 157 5.48 -4.78 15.96
C PRO A 157 5.41 -3.37 15.37
N ALA A 158 6.31 -3.04 14.44
CA ALA A 158 6.32 -1.76 13.73
C ALA A 158 5.06 -1.52 12.88
N LEU A 159 4.54 -2.53 12.17
CA LEU A 159 3.36 -2.40 11.31
C LEU A 159 2.03 -2.61 12.03
N ARG A 160 2.01 -3.23 13.21
CA ARG A 160 0.77 -3.50 13.95
C ARG A 160 -0.15 -2.28 14.12
N PRO A 161 0.34 -1.08 14.49
CA PRO A 161 -0.53 0.09 14.62
C PRO A 161 -1.26 0.46 13.31
N PHE A 162 -0.55 0.43 12.17
CA PHE A 162 -1.14 0.73 10.87
C PHE A 162 -2.17 -0.34 10.45
N LEU A 163 -1.87 -1.60 10.71
CA LEU A 163 -2.79 -2.71 10.42
C LEU A 163 -4.02 -2.69 11.33
N LYS A 164 -3.84 -2.36 12.61
CA LYS A 164 -4.93 -2.14 13.55
C LYS A 164 -5.83 -0.97 13.11
N ALA A 165 -5.25 0.11 12.57
CA ALA A 165 -6.02 1.18 11.96
C ALA A 165 -6.84 0.71 10.74
N LYS A 166 -6.31 -0.20 9.91
CA LYS A 166 -7.09 -0.83 8.82
C LYS A 166 -8.24 -1.68 9.37
N ASP A 167 -8.00 -2.47 10.43
CA ASP A 167 -9.03 -3.28 11.08
C ASP A 167 -10.12 -2.39 11.70
N ALA A 168 -9.74 -1.28 12.33
CA ALA A 168 -10.69 -0.27 12.83
C ALA A 168 -11.58 0.28 11.72
N ILE A 169 -11.08 0.47 10.49
CA ILE A 169 -11.90 0.86 9.35
C ILE A 169 -12.86 -0.26 8.92
N TRP A 170 -12.38 -1.50 8.93
CA TRP A 170 -13.16 -2.65 8.52
C TRP A 170 -14.36 -2.85 9.46
N TYR A 171 -14.11 -2.83 10.77
CA TYR A 171 -15.09 -3.07 11.83
C TYR A 171 -15.82 -1.81 12.31
N ASN A 172 -15.48 -0.65 11.75
CA ASN A 172 -16.12 0.65 12.04
C ASN A 172 -15.89 1.15 13.48
N HIS A 173 -14.63 1.23 13.90
CA HIS A 173 -14.18 1.72 15.20
C HIS A 173 -13.52 3.11 15.08
N PRO A 174 -14.28 4.22 15.11
CA PRO A 174 -13.76 5.58 14.92
C PRO A 174 -12.79 6.03 16.01
N ASP A 175 -13.08 5.69 17.28
CA ASP A 175 -12.27 6.14 18.42
C ASP A 175 -10.88 5.49 18.41
N GLU A 176 -10.85 4.18 18.11
CA GLU A 176 -9.61 3.41 17.95
C GLU A 176 -8.78 3.94 16.77
N LEU A 177 -9.42 4.19 15.63
CA LEU A 177 -8.75 4.78 14.46
C LEU A 177 -8.15 6.16 14.79
N THR A 178 -8.93 7.03 15.44
CA THR A 178 -8.52 8.39 15.79
C THR A 178 -7.30 8.36 16.70
N GLY A 179 -7.36 7.59 17.79
CA GLY A 179 -6.24 7.57 18.72
C GLY A 179 -4.99 6.91 18.14
N LEU A 180 -5.10 5.98 17.18
CA LEU A 180 -3.92 5.44 16.48
C LEU A 180 -3.25 6.48 15.57
N ILE A 181 -4.05 7.27 14.85
CA ILE A 181 -3.58 8.34 13.94
C ILE A 181 -2.94 9.49 14.73
N GLU A 182 -3.53 9.85 15.88
CA GLU A 182 -2.98 10.92 16.73
C GLU A 182 -1.65 10.56 17.41
N ASP A 183 -1.36 9.25 17.56
CA ASP A 183 -0.18 8.78 18.29
C ASP A 183 1.00 8.50 17.34
N CYS A 184 0.82 7.61 16.35
CA CYS A 184 1.95 7.19 15.52
C CYS A 184 1.62 6.72 14.09
N VAL A 185 0.34 6.58 13.73
CA VAL A 185 -0.03 6.09 12.41
C VAL A 185 -0.04 7.24 11.41
N ASP A 186 0.84 7.16 10.40
CA ASP A 186 0.80 8.10 9.28
C ASP A 186 -0.47 7.84 8.45
N VAL A 187 -1.37 8.83 8.45
CA VAL A 187 -2.64 8.81 7.73
C VAL A 187 -2.47 8.57 6.22
N ASN A 188 -1.31 8.92 5.67
CA ASN A 188 -0.97 8.80 4.26
C ASN A 188 -0.11 7.57 3.93
N GLN A 189 0.22 6.74 4.93
CA GLN A 189 0.94 5.50 4.72
C GLN A 189 0.17 4.60 3.75
N GLN A 190 0.90 4.04 2.78
CA GLN A 190 0.38 3.07 1.82
C GLN A 190 0.90 1.67 2.16
N ASP A 191 0.04 0.67 2.01
CA ASP A 191 0.44 -0.73 2.17
C ASP A 191 1.18 -1.27 0.94
N GLU A 192 1.49 -2.57 0.97
CA GLU A 192 2.17 -3.27 -0.12
C GLU A 192 1.43 -3.20 -1.47
N TYR A 193 0.14 -2.89 -1.50
CA TYR A 193 -0.67 -2.71 -2.71
C TYR A 193 -0.85 -1.23 -3.10
N GLY A 194 -0.20 -0.32 -2.37
CA GLY A 194 -0.38 1.12 -2.54
C GLY A 194 -1.68 1.64 -1.93
N TRP A 195 -2.37 0.88 -1.09
CA TRP A 195 -3.62 1.34 -0.46
C TRP A 195 -3.32 2.16 0.79
N SER A 196 -3.91 3.35 0.86
CA SER A 196 -3.94 4.16 2.09
C SER A 196 -5.21 3.88 2.91
N LEU A 197 -5.23 4.34 4.16
CA LEU A 197 -6.44 4.26 5.01
C LEU A 197 -7.66 4.90 4.34
N LEU A 198 -7.47 5.98 3.57
CA LEU A 198 -8.56 6.64 2.85
C LEU A 198 -9.10 5.79 1.69
N HIS A 199 -8.27 5.00 1.00
CA HIS A 199 -8.75 4.03 0.00
C HIS A 199 -9.64 2.98 0.67
N GLN A 200 -9.21 2.47 1.83
CA GLN A 200 -9.96 1.47 2.59
C GLN A 200 -11.34 2.00 3.04
N ALA A 201 -11.37 3.24 3.54
CA ALA A 201 -12.61 3.89 3.96
C ALA A 201 -13.56 4.16 2.77
N ALA A 202 -13.01 4.57 1.62
CA ALA A 202 -13.79 4.84 0.42
C ALA A 202 -14.42 3.59 -0.20
N ASP A 203 -13.66 2.50 -0.34
CA ASP A 203 -14.18 1.24 -0.89
C ASP A 203 -15.28 0.62 0.00
N ARG A 204 -15.15 0.77 1.32
CA ARG A 204 -16.11 0.28 2.31
C ARG A 204 -17.23 1.25 2.65
N ASP A 205 -17.23 2.43 2.04
CA ASP A 205 -18.24 3.47 2.25
C ASP A 205 -18.35 3.94 3.71
N ARG A 206 -17.22 3.99 4.43
CA ARG A 206 -17.14 4.44 5.82
C ARG A 206 -17.03 5.96 5.90
N VAL A 207 -18.13 6.68 5.65
CA VAL A 207 -18.16 8.15 5.53
C VAL A 207 -17.58 8.84 6.76
N ASP A 208 -17.95 8.42 7.97
CA ASP A 208 -17.47 9.03 9.21
C ASP A 208 -15.96 8.85 9.40
N LEU A 209 -15.45 7.65 9.11
CA LEU A 209 -14.01 7.37 9.17
C LEU A 209 -13.24 8.12 8.09
N ALA A 210 -13.80 8.23 6.88
CA ALA A 210 -13.22 9.08 5.84
C ALA A 210 -13.16 10.54 6.28
N ARG A 211 -14.16 11.05 7.01
CA ARG A 211 -14.14 12.40 7.57
C ARG A 211 -13.03 12.59 8.60
N ILE A 212 -12.86 11.63 9.51
CA ILE A 212 -11.76 11.60 10.49
C ILE A 212 -10.41 11.61 9.76
N LEU A 213 -10.22 10.70 8.80
CA LEU A 213 -8.98 10.64 8.01
C LEU A 213 -8.67 11.98 7.32
N LEU A 214 -9.68 12.62 6.72
CA LEU A 214 -9.53 13.93 6.07
C LEU A 214 -9.21 15.05 7.07
N SER A 215 -9.81 15.06 8.27
CA SER A 215 -9.49 16.05 9.30
C SER A 215 -8.06 15.91 9.83
N HIS A 216 -7.50 14.69 9.76
CA HIS A 216 -6.10 14.41 10.11
C HIS A 216 -5.13 14.54 8.91
N GLY A 217 -5.56 15.09 7.77
CA GLY A 217 -4.69 15.40 6.64
C GLY A 217 -4.50 14.27 5.62
N ALA A 218 -5.45 13.33 5.52
CA ALA A 218 -5.44 12.31 4.49
C ALA A 218 -5.49 12.91 3.07
N ARG A 219 -4.53 12.49 2.24
CA ARG A 219 -4.40 12.87 0.84
C ARG A 219 -5.36 12.07 -0.03
N LYS A 220 -6.18 12.79 -0.80
CA LYS A 220 -7.15 12.24 -1.76
C LYS A 220 -6.52 11.83 -3.10
N ASP A 221 -5.33 12.31 -3.39
CA ASP A 221 -4.63 12.19 -4.67
C ASP A 221 -3.66 10.99 -4.73
N LEU A 222 -3.46 10.29 -3.62
CA LEU A 222 -2.66 9.07 -3.57
C LEU A 222 -3.25 8.01 -4.51
N ARG A 223 -2.37 7.30 -5.22
CA ARG A 223 -2.74 6.23 -6.14
C ARG A 223 -2.26 4.89 -5.61
N ASN A 224 -3.14 3.89 -5.66
CA ASN A 224 -2.75 2.50 -5.45
C ASN A 224 -2.02 1.93 -6.68
N LYS A 225 -1.58 0.66 -6.60
CA LYS A 225 -0.91 -0.01 -7.72
C LYS A 225 -1.77 -0.16 -8.98
N ASP A 226 -3.09 -0.15 -8.83
CA ASP A 226 -4.05 -0.13 -9.95
C ASP A 226 -4.24 1.28 -10.55
N GLY A 227 -3.54 2.29 -10.01
CA GLY A 227 -3.62 3.68 -10.44
C GLY A 227 -4.87 4.41 -9.95
N GLN A 228 -5.67 3.78 -9.10
CA GLN A 228 -6.93 4.31 -8.56
C GLN A 228 -6.67 5.21 -7.35
N THR A 229 -7.49 6.24 -7.21
CA THR A 229 -7.51 7.15 -6.05
C THR A 229 -8.72 6.85 -5.16
N ALA A 230 -8.64 7.18 -3.87
CA ALA A 230 -9.76 6.96 -2.95
C ALA A 230 -11.13 7.50 -3.45
N PRO A 231 -11.22 8.70 -4.06
CA PRO A 231 -12.47 9.19 -4.65
C PRO A 231 -13.06 8.29 -5.76
N GLN A 232 -12.22 7.57 -6.52
CA GLN A 232 -12.66 6.66 -7.58
C GLN A 232 -13.20 5.33 -7.04
N LEU A 233 -12.83 4.96 -5.81
CA LEU A 233 -13.33 3.77 -5.11
C LEU A 233 -14.67 4.01 -4.40
N ALA A 234 -15.07 5.27 -4.24
CA ALA A 234 -16.29 5.64 -3.55
C ALA A 234 -17.54 5.14 -4.27
N LYS A 235 -18.42 4.44 -3.53
CA LYS A 235 -19.66 3.86 -4.07
C LYS A 235 -20.85 4.80 -3.85
N SER A 236 -21.06 5.28 -2.62
CA SER A 236 -22.20 6.14 -2.30
C SER A 236 -22.04 7.57 -2.82
N PRO A 237 -23.16 8.27 -3.08
CA PRO A 237 -23.14 9.70 -3.40
C PRO A 237 -22.57 10.55 -2.26
N GLU A 238 -22.78 10.13 -1.00
CA GLU A 238 -22.27 10.85 0.17
C GLU A 238 -20.73 10.77 0.25
N MET A 239 -20.16 9.58 0.08
CA MET A 239 -18.70 9.40 0.04
C MET A 239 -18.08 10.16 -1.14
N LYS A 240 -18.70 10.11 -2.32
CA LYS A 240 -18.25 10.88 -3.50
C LYS A 240 -18.23 12.39 -3.23
N ALA A 241 -19.30 12.91 -2.63
CA ALA A 241 -19.39 14.32 -2.25
C ALA A 241 -18.30 14.71 -1.23
N LEU A 242 -18.08 13.90 -0.19
CA LEU A 242 -17.05 14.12 0.82
C LEU A 242 -15.63 14.14 0.21
N LEU A 243 -15.36 13.20 -0.69
CA LEU A 243 -14.06 13.07 -1.34
C LEU A 243 -13.86 14.09 -2.46
N GLY A 244 -14.87 14.88 -2.80
CA GLY A 244 -14.77 15.86 -3.89
C GLY A 244 -14.73 15.19 -5.27
N PHE A 245 -15.21 13.94 -5.37
CA PHE A 245 -15.61 13.37 -6.64
C PHE A 245 -16.97 13.97 -7.01
N ALA A 246 -16.97 15.26 -7.33
CA ALA A 246 -17.92 15.71 -8.34
C ALA A 246 -17.62 14.85 -9.56
N GLU A 247 -18.62 14.18 -10.12
CA GLU A 247 -18.47 13.59 -11.45
C GLU A 247 -17.71 14.60 -12.29
N VAL A 248 -16.53 14.21 -12.79
CA VAL A 248 -16.06 14.82 -14.01
C VAL A 248 -17.15 14.46 -15.00
N GLN A 249 -18.14 15.36 -15.14
CA GLN A 249 -18.77 15.55 -16.42
C GLN A 249 -17.59 15.64 -17.36
N ARG A 250 -17.39 14.58 -18.15
CA ARG A 250 -16.42 14.59 -19.23
C ARG A 250 -16.61 15.93 -19.90
N PRO A 251 -15.61 16.84 -19.91
CA PRO A 251 -15.78 18.05 -20.68
C PRO A 251 -16.12 17.57 -22.08
N ALA A 252 -17.30 17.96 -22.56
CA ALA A 252 -17.63 17.81 -23.97
C ALA A 252 -16.43 18.35 -24.75
N PRO A 253 -16.01 17.66 -25.83
CA PRO A 253 -14.78 18.00 -26.54
C PRO A 253 -14.75 19.50 -26.83
N ALA A 254 -13.61 20.11 -26.50
CA ALA A 254 -13.40 21.55 -26.43
C ALA A 254 -14.10 22.32 -27.57
N GLU A 255 -15.13 23.08 -27.23
CA GLU A 255 -15.61 24.15 -28.10
C GLU A 255 -14.67 25.35 -27.95
N GLN A 256 -13.56 25.31 -28.69
CA GLN A 256 -12.81 26.51 -29.00
C GLN A 256 -13.68 27.41 -29.90
N GLY A 257 -14.23 28.47 -29.30
CA GLY A 257 -14.67 29.71 -29.96
C GLY A 257 -15.82 29.62 -30.96
N SER A 258 -17.10 29.70 -30.53
CA SER A 258 -18.24 30.08 -31.40
C SER A 258 -19.59 30.27 -30.67
N ALA A 259 -19.63 30.61 -29.38
CA ALA A 259 -20.92 30.70 -28.68
C ALA A 259 -21.86 31.78 -29.26
N GLY A 260 -21.30 32.83 -29.87
CA GLY A 260 -22.07 33.86 -30.58
C GLY A 260 -22.70 33.37 -31.90
N ASN A 261 -21.98 32.58 -32.70
CA ASN A 261 -22.46 32.22 -34.03
C ASN A 261 -23.44 31.03 -34.00
N LYS A 262 -23.36 30.11 -33.03
CA LYS A 262 -24.26 28.94 -32.97
C LYS A 262 -25.71 29.30 -32.65
N VAL A 263 -25.93 30.25 -31.73
CA VAL A 263 -27.28 30.74 -31.41
C VAL A 263 -27.88 31.47 -32.61
N GLU A 264 -27.06 32.25 -33.33
CA GLU A 264 -27.49 32.94 -34.54
C GLU A 264 -27.80 31.98 -35.70
N CYS A 265 -26.99 30.94 -35.91
CA CYS A 265 -27.24 29.88 -36.89
C CYS A 265 -28.56 29.15 -36.61
N GLU A 266 -28.86 28.86 -35.35
CA GLU A 266 -30.09 28.17 -34.93
C GLU A 266 -31.34 29.04 -35.14
N GLN A 267 -31.25 30.34 -34.83
CA GLN A 267 -32.36 31.27 -35.08
C GLN A 267 -32.65 31.42 -36.57
N LYS A 268 -31.61 31.54 -37.41
CA LYS A 268 -31.74 31.64 -38.87
C LYS A 268 -32.28 30.35 -39.50
N PHE A 269 -31.87 29.19 -38.99
CA PHE A 269 -32.42 27.90 -39.42
C PHE A 269 -33.91 27.78 -39.15
N ARG A 270 -34.37 28.16 -37.94
CA ARG A 270 -35.78 28.12 -37.59
C ARG A 270 -36.63 29.04 -38.47
N ALA A 271 -36.11 30.22 -38.82
CA ALA A 271 -36.77 31.13 -39.74
C ALA A 271 -36.88 30.54 -41.16
N ASP A 272 -35.80 30.01 -41.73
CA ASP A 272 -35.80 29.38 -43.06
C ASP A 272 -36.69 28.14 -43.13
N ALA A 273 -36.67 27.31 -42.08
CA ALA A 273 -37.48 26.10 -42.00
C ALA A 273 -38.98 26.43 -41.90
N ALA A 274 -39.34 27.55 -41.25
CA ALA A 274 -40.71 28.03 -41.15
C ALA A 274 -41.23 28.63 -42.47
N LEU A 275 -40.35 29.22 -43.29
CA LEU A 275 -40.70 29.79 -44.60
C LEU A 275 -40.80 28.73 -45.72
N SER A 276 -40.32 27.51 -45.48
CA SER A 276 -40.32 26.44 -46.47
C SER A 276 -41.60 25.59 -46.42
N SER A 277 -42.40 25.63 -47.49
CA SER A 277 -43.62 24.83 -47.62
C SER A 277 -43.39 23.39 -48.10
N ASP A 278 -42.21 23.08 -48.64
CA ASP A 278 -41.86 21.77 -49.20
C ASP A 278 -40.67 21.10 -48.47
N GLU A 279 -40.59 19.77 -48.54
CA GLU A 279 -39.49 18.98 -47.93
C GLU A 279 -38.11 19.32 -48.53
N THR A 280 -38.09 19.70 -49.81
CA THR A 280 -36.86 20.11 -50.51
C THR A 280 -36.27 21.39 -49.93
N GLY A 281 -37.11 22.38 -49.60
CA GLY A 281 -36.65 23.62 -48.98
C GLY A 281 -36.21 23.41 -47.52
N ARG A 282 -36.87 22.54 -46.75
CA ARG A 282 -36.41 22.17 -45.39
C ARG A 282 -35.06 21.46 -45.42
N SER A 283 -34.84 20.60 -46.41
CA SER A 283 -33.56 19.92 -46.62
C SER A 283 -32.43 20.87 -47.05
N ARG A 284 -32.75 21.99 -47.73
CA ARG A 284 -31.79 23.06 -48.03
C ARG A 284 -31.46 23.88 -46.79
N ALA A 285 -32.47 24.28 -46.01
CA ALA A 285 -32.28 24.98 -44.74
C ALA A 285 -31.42 24.17 -43.76
N TYR A 286 -31.65 22.86 -43.68
CA TYR A 286 -30.85 21.96 -42.84
C TYR A 286 -29.38 21.89 -43.27
N ARG A 287 -29.10 21.87 -44.57
CA ARG A 287 -27.72 21.89 -45.08
C ARG A 287 -27.00 23.22 -44.78
N ARG A 288 -27.69 24.35 -44.92
CA ARG A 288 -27.17 25.68 -44.56
C ARG A 288 -26.88 25.79 -43.07
N TRP A 289 -27.76 25.26 -42.23
CA TRP A 289 -27.55 25.18 -40.79
C TRP A 289 -26.30 24.37 -40.43
N GLN A 290 -26.16 23.17 -41.00
CA GLN A 290 -24.97 22.33 -40.81
C GLN A 290 -23.67 23.00 -41.27
N GLN A 291 -23.73 23.80 -42.34
CA GLN A 291 -22.60 24.58 -42.81
C GLN A 291 -22.28 25.76 -41.88
N CYS A 292 -23.31 26.47 -41.41
CA CYS A 292 -23.19 27.57 -40.46
C CYS A 292 -22.58 27.12 -39.13
N LEU A 293 -22.92 25.93 -38.63
CA LEU A 293 -22.29 25.38 -37.42
C LEU A 293 -20.78 25.11 -37.60
N LYS A 294 -20.30 24.96 -38.84
CA LYS A 294 -18.89 24.74 -39.17
C LYS A 294 -18.14 26.03 -39.49
N THR A 295 -18.78 26.97 -40.19
CA THR A 295 -18.12 28.18 -40.72
C THR A 295 -18.51 29.46 -39.98
N GLY A 296 -19.56 29.44 -39.16
CA GLY A 296 -20.15 30.60 -38.51
C GLY A 296 -21.01 31.48 -39.42
N LEU A 297 -21.27 31.04 -40.67
CA LEU A 297 -21.89 31.86 -41.71
C LEU A 297 -23.10 31.14 -42.33
N TYR A 298 -24.26 31.81 -42.38
CA TYR A 298 -25.54 31.25 -42.82
C TYR A 298 -25.96 31.82 -44.18
N TRP A 299 -25.68 31.11 -45.28
CA TRP A 299 -26.12 31.45 -46.64
C TRP A 299 -26.28 30.22 -47.55
#